data_AF-A0A522SDT3-F1
#
_entry.id   AF-A0A522SDT3-F1
#
_cell.length_a   1.000
_cell.length_b   1.000
_cell.length_c   1.000
_cell.angle_alpha   90.00
_cell.angle_beta   90.00
_cell.angle_gamma   90.00
#
_symmetry.space_group_name_H-M   'P 1'
#
loop_
_entity.id
_entity.type
_entity.pdbx_description
1 polymer ?
#
loop_
_entity_poly.entity_id
_entity_poly.type
_entity_poly.pdbx_seq_one_letter_code
_entity_poly.pdbx_strand_id
1 'polypeptide(L)'
;WFDWWGAPHHTVPAEKYAGRLNAVLAAGISINVYMFHGGTTRSFMNGANKSRNTPYEPEISSYDYDAPLDESGNPTKKFRVFRSIIKKYLPKGKKLPPIPPAKPSMAVSDIHFTTVMPLKDLLSHPVKSENPLTFEDLKQAYGYVWYRTKLEGGHSGILKIDELRDYGIVIVNGKRVGVLDRRLGQDSMKLTLPAGKVTLDILVENLGRINFGPYLLKNRKGITKKIVFDGKELHHWDMYGLPFNHIEAIHFHNDKPAGDEPVIRKGYFDLDSLADTYLDMSQWGKGVVWVNGHNLGRYWYIGPQQTIYLPAEWLRKGRNEIEVLELLRPGQHVLKGINHPILDSLQEDKEALFQNR
;
A
#
# COMPACT_ATOMS: atom_id res chain seq x y z
N TRP A 1 2.77 1.52 -18.20
CA TRP A 1 3.99 1.33 -17.36
C TRP A 1 3.49 1.12 -15.93
N PHE A 2 4.34 0.76 -14.96
CA PHE A 2 3.86 0.63 -13.57
C PHE A 2 3.72 2.00 -12.90
N ASP A 3 2.93 2.08 -11.83
CA ASP A 3 2.69 3.34 -11.10
C ASP A 3 3.28 3.31 -9.69
N TRP A 4 3.41 4.50 -9.10
CA TRP A 4 3.77 4.70 -7.71
C TRP A 4 2.83 5.71 -7.06
N TRP A 5 2.72 5.63 -5.73
CA TRP A 5 1.77 6.45 -4.98
C TRP A 5 2.07 7.96 -5.12
N GLY A 6 1.02 8.73 -5.43
CA GLY A 6 1.05 10.18 -5.59
C GLY A 6 1.47 10.67 -6.99
N ALA A 7 1.61 9.79 -7.98
CA ALA A 7 1.90 10.17 -9.38
C ALA A 7 0.76 9.77 -10.33
N PRO A 8 0.60 10.44 -11.49
CA PRO A 8 -0.43 10.07 -12.46
C PRO A 8 -0.28 8.64 -13.00
N HIS A 9 -1.40 8.02 -13.35
CA HIS A 9 -1.42 6.69 -13.98
C HIS A 9 -0.71 6.68 -15.34
N HIS A 10 0.19 5.73 -15.55
CA HIS A 10 1.00 5.64 -16.75
C HIS A 10 0.36 4.82 -17.86
N THR A 11 -0.19 5.51 -18.86
CA THR A 11 -0.67 4.89 -20.09
C THR A 11 0.25 5.11 -21.29
N VAL A 12 0.16 4.20 -22.25
CA VAL A 12 0.93 4.13 -23.48
C VAL A 12 -0.02 3.76 -24.62
N PRO A 13 -0.35 4.69 -25.53
CA PRO A 13 -1.27 4.42 -26.63
C PRO A 13 -0.81 3.26 -27.51
N ALA A 14 -1.72 2.33 -27.80
CA ALA A 14 -1.43 1.12 -28.57
C ALA A 14 -0.93 1.42 -29.99
N GLU A 15 -1.51 2.46 -30.61
CA GLU A 15 -1.22 2.91 -31.97
C GLU A 15 0.24 3.37 -32.13
N LYS A 16 0.81 3.95 -31.07
CA LYS A 16 2.21 4.43 -31.07
C LYS A 16 3.22 3.28 -31.18
N TYR A 17 2.86 2.07 -30.75
CA TYR A 17 3.75 0.90 -30.74
C TYR A 17 3.37 -0.16 -31.77
N ALA A 18 2.18 -0.08 -32.35
CA ALA A 18 1.71 -0.95 -33.42
C ALA A 18 2.72 -1.08 -34.57
N GLY A 19 3.22 0.05 -35.06
CA GLY A 19 4.22 0.07 -36.15
C GLY A 19 5.54 -0.60 -35.76
N ARG A 20 6.01 -0.39 -34.52
CA ARG A 20 7.25 -0.99 -34.01
C ARG A 20 7.13 -2.50 -33.88
N LEU A 21 6.01 -2.99 -33.32
CA LEU A 21 5.73 -4.43 -33.24
C LEU A 21 5.70 -5.07 -34.63
N ASN A 22 5.03 -4.42 -35.59
CA ASN A 22 4.97 -4.90 -36.97
C ASN A 22 6.37 -4.96 -37.61
N ALA A 23 7.21 -3.94 -37.41
CA ALA A 23 8.57 -3.90 -37.96
C ALA A 23 9.46 -5.04 -37.40
N VAL A 24 9.41 -5.27 -36.07
CA VAL A 24 10.15 -6.36 -35.41
C VAL A 24 9.75 -7.72 -35.98
N LEU A 25 8.45 -7.99 -36.06
CA LEU A 25 7.94 -9.26 -36.59
C LEU A 25 8.20 -9.43 -38.09
N ALA A 26 8.12 -8.35 -38.88
CA ALA A 26 8.45 -8.36 -40.32
C ALA A 26 9.92 -8.71 -40.58
N ALA A 27 10.82 -8.29 -39.69
CA ALA A 27 12.23 -8.62 -39.78
C ALA A 27 12.57 -10.04 -39.28
N GLY A 28 11.58 -10.83 -38.85
CA GLY A 28 11.81 -12.16 -38.28
C GLY A 28 12.41 -12.15 -36.88
N ILE A 29 12.33 -11.01 -36.17
CA ILE A 29 12.90 -10.84 -34.83
C ILE A 29 11.88 -11.25 -33.76
N SER A 30 12.34 -12.03 -32.79
CA SER A 30 11.54 -12.44 -31.62
C SER A 30 11.33 -11.29 -30.63
N ILE A 31 10.19 -11.29 -29.95
CA ILE A 31 9.84 -10.28 -28.94
C ILE A 31 9.25 -10.94 -27.69
N ASN A 32 9.55 -10.35 -26.54
CA ASN A 32 8.81 -10.58 -25.29
C ASN A 32 8.09 -9.28 -24.89
N VAL A 33 6.79 -9.33 -24.66
CA VAL A 33 5.98 -8.15 -24.31
C VAL A 33 5.97 -8.00 -22.79
N TYR A 34 6.66 -6.98 -22.29
CA TYR A 34 6.72 -6.67 -20.87
C TYR A 34 5.84 -5.45 -20.55
N MET A 35 4.75 -5.57 -19.80
CA MET A 35 4.04 -6.80 -19.42
C MET A 35 2.97 -7.14 -20.46
N PHE A 36 2.74 -8.43 -20.74
CA PHE A 36 1.56 -8.86 -21.51
C PHE A 36 0.30 -8.87 -20.63
N HIS A 37 0.46 -9.30 -19.39
CA HIS A 37 -0.49 -9.17 -18.29
C HIS A 37 0.36 -8.94 -17.04
N GLY A 38 0.09 -7.86 -16.31
CA GLY A 38 0.84 -7.58 -15.08
C GLY A 38 0.11 -8.07 -13.82
N GLY A 39 -1.21 -7.89 -13.73
CA GLY A 39 -2.02 -8.39 -12.62
C GLY A 39 -1.97 -7.47 -11.39
N THR A 40 -1.85 -8.05 -10.20
CA THR A 40 -1.83 -7.32 -8.92
C THR A 40 -0.63 -7.73 -8.08
N THR A 41 0.03 -6.75 -7.48
CA THR A 41 1.01 -6.99 -6.42
C THR A 41 0.30 -7.10 -5.07
N ARG A 42 0.14 -8.34 -4.59
CA ARG A 42 -0.59 -8.66 -3.37
C ARG A 42 0.24 -8.46 -2.11
N SER A 43 -0.45 -8.44 -0.97
CA SER A 43 0.19 -8.38 0.35
C SER A 43 1.14 -7.17 0.49
N PHE A 44 2.32 -7.39 1.05
CA PHE A 44 3.36 -6.39 1.21
C PHE A 44 4.45 -6.51 0.14
N MET A 45 4.15 -7.13 -1.01
CA MET A 45 5.15 -7.52 -2.01
C MET A 45 5.53 -6.40 -2.98
N ASN A 46 4.92 -5.21 -2.86
CA ASN A 46 5.23 -4.07 -3.71
C ASN A 46 6.71 -3.68 -3.58
N GLY A 47 7.28 -3.28 -4.71
CA GLY A 47 8.60 -2.71 -4.75
C GLY A 47 8.60 -1.21 -4.52
N ALA A 48 9.76 -0.62 -4.77
CA ALA A 48 9.91 0.82 -4.82
C ALA A 48 11.08 1.17 -5.74
N ASN A 49 11.04 2.39 -6.27
CA ASN A 49 12.20 3.00 -6.94
C ASN A 49 12.81 4.11 -6.09
N LYS A 50 14.08 4.36 -6.34
CA LYS A 50 14.80 5.55 -5.88
C LYS A 50 16.06 5.71 -6.72
N SER A 51 16.30 6.92 -7.22
CA SER A 51 17.56 7.29 -7.86
C SER A 51 18.26 8.41 -7.08
N ARG A 52 19.39 8.90 -7.59
CA ARG A 52 20.06 10.07 -7.01
C ARG A 52 19.21 11.34 -7.11
N ASN A 53 18.35 11.41 -8.14
CA ASN A 53 17.62 12.61 -8.53
C ASN A 53 16.10 12.48 -8.33
N THR A 54 15.63 11.32 -7.88
CA THR A 54 14.20 11.06 -7.61
C THR A 54 14.03 10.67 -6.16
N PRO A 55 12.92 11.06 -5.53
CA PRO A 55 12.59 10.63 -4.18
C PRO A 55 12.35 9.12 -4.13
N TYR A 56 12.03 8.63 -2.93
CA TYR A 56 11.56 7.26 -2.78
C TYR A 56 10.14 7.13 -3.37
N GLU A 57 9.97 6.23 -4.33
CA GLU A 57 8.73 6.04 -5.11
C GLU A 57 8.18 4.63 -4.83
N PRO A 58 7.32 4.45 -3.82
CA PRO A 58 6.72 3.15 -3.52
C PRO A 58 5.68 2.80 -4.58
N GLU A 59 5.84 1.62 -5.19
CA GLU A 59 4.94 1.13 -6.23
C GLU A 59 3.55 0.83 -5.63
N ILE A 60 2.51 1.04 -6.44
CA ILE A 60 1.13 0.77 -6.02
C ILE A 60 0.81 -0.74 -6.02
N SER A 61 -0.38 -1.11 -5.51
CA SER A 61 -0.82 -2.50 -5.48
C SER A 61 -1.21 -3.01 -6.85
N SER A 62 -1.90 -2.20 -7.67
CA SER A 62 -2.23 -2.57 -9.04
C SER A 62 -0.95 -2.68 -9.87
N TYR A 63 -0.81 -3.80 -10.58
CA TYR A 63 0.26 -3.98 -11.56
C TYR A 63 -0.35 -4.09 -12.96
N ASP A 64 -1.46 -3.37 -13.21
CA ASP A 64 -2.14 -3.29 -14.51
C ASP A 64 -1.17 -3.00 -15.66
N TYR A 65 -0.21 -2.11 -15.41
CA TYR A 65 0.89 -1.76 -16.31
C TYR A 65 0.45 -1.08 -17.62
N ASP A 66 -0.84 -0.78 -17.79
CA ASP A 66 -1.48 -0.53 -19.08
C ASP A 66 -1.08 -1.65 -20.08
N ALA A 67 -1.15 -2.90 -19.63
CA ALA A 67 -0.78 -4.05 -20.43
C ALA A 67 -1.86 -4.39 -21.49
N PRO A 68 -1.55 -5.28 -22.46
CA PRO A 68 -2.56 -5.86 -23.34
C PRO A 68 -3.73 -6.49 -22.58
N LEU A 69 -3.49 -7.17 -21.46
CA LEU A 69 -4.55 -7.60 -20.54
C LEU A 69 -4.53 -6.70 -19.30
N ASP A 70 -5.69 -6.20 -18.88
CA ASP A 70 -5.80 -5.37 -17.67
C ASP A 70 -5.48 -6.17 -16.38
N GLU A 71 -5.50 -5.50 -15.23
CA GLU A 71 -5.29 -6.11 -13.91
C GLU A 71 -6.17 -7.36 -13.65
N SER A 72 -7.42 -7.34 -14.13
CA SER A 72 -8.36 -8.47 -14.00
C SER A 72 -8.21 -9.55 -15.07
N GLY A 73 -7.28 -9.36 -16.02
CA GLY A 73 -6.99 -10.31 -17.10
C GLY A 73 -7.87 -10.11 -18.35
N ASN A 74 -8.63 -9.02 -18.45
CA ASN A 74 -9.51 -8.79 -19.58
C ASN A 74 -8.75 -8.19 -20.78
N PRO A 75 -9.08 -8.61 -22.01
CA PRO A 75 -8.47 -8.05 -23.22
C PRO A 75 -8.76 -6.56 -23.40
N THR A 76 -7.73 -5.72 -23.45
CA THR A 76 -7.87 -4.27 -23.68
C THR A 76 -7.91 -3.91 -25.17
N LYS A 77 -8.07 -2.62 -25.48
CA LYS A 77 -7.86 -2.11 -26.85
C LYS A 77 -6.47 -2.47 -27.37
N LYS A 78 -5.44 -2.39 -26.51
CA LYS A 78 -4.04 -2.72 -26.86
C LYS A 78 -3.86 -4.17 -27.25
N PHE A 79 -4.48 -5.11 -26.53
CA PHE A 79 -4.50 -6.52 -26.95
C PHE A 79 -5.07 -6.69 -28.35
N ARG A 80 -6.20 -6.06 -28.68
CA ARG A 80 -6.84 -6.20 -30.01
C ARG A 80 -5.94 -5.67 -31.13
N VAL A 81 -5.28 -4.54 -30.90
CA VAL A 81 -4.31 -3.96 -31.86
C VAL A 81 -3.12 -4.91 -32.06
N PHE A 82 -2.47 -5.34 -30.97
CA PHE A 82 -1.29 -6.23 -31.07
C PHE A 82 -1.64 -7.57 -31.70
N ARG A 83 -2.78 -8.15 -31.32
CA ARG A 83 -3.33 -9.36 -31.90
C ARG A 83 -3.56 -9.24 -33.41
N SER A 84 -4.04 -8.10 -33.90
CA SER A 84 -4.26 -7.85 -35.33
C SER A 84 -2.96 -7.86 -36.13
N ILE A 85 -1.87 -7.40 -35.53
CA ILE A 85 -0.52 -7.38 -36.12
C ILE A 85 0.05 -8.80 -36.14
N ILE A 86 0.04 -9.48 -35.00
CA ILE A 86 0.55 -10.87 -34.88
C ILE A 86 -0.15 -11.81 -35.87
N LYS A 87 -1.45 -11.61 -36.12
CA LYS A 87 -2.22 -12.39 -37.09
C LYS A 87 -1.61 -12.39 -38.50
N LYS A 88 -0.89 -11.33 -38.90
CA LYS A 88 -0.26 -11.22 -40.22
C LYS A 88 0.95 -12.15 -40.40
N TYR A 89 1.56 -12.57 -39.30
CA TYR A 89 2.81 -13.35 -39.27
C TYR A 89 2.58 -14.81 -38.89
N LEU A 90 1.33 -15.28 -38.93
CA LEU A 90 1.02 -16.69 -38.68
C LEU A 90 1.51 -17.60 -39.81
N PRO A 91 1.91 -18.85 -39.50
CA PRO A 91 2.13 -19.86 -40.52
C PRO A 91 0.88 -20.07 -41.38
N LYS A 92 1.08 -20.40 -42.66
CA LYS A 92 -0.01 -20.62 -43.61
C LYS A 92 -1.03 -21.62 -43.07
N GLY A 93 -2.32 -21.28 -43.17
CA GLY A 93 -3.42 -22.11 -42.69
C GLY A 93 -3.69 -22.06 -41.18
N LYS A 94 -2.83 -21.42 -40.38
CA LYS A 94 -3.08 -21.21 -38.95
C LYS A 94 -3.99 -20.02 -38.71
N LYS A 95 -4.83 -20.13 -37.69
CA LYS A 95 -5.71 -19.06 -37.19
C LYS A 95 -5.47 -18.89 -35.71
N LEU A 96 -5.60 -17.65 -35.23
CA LEU A 96 -5.58 -17.39 -33.80
C LEU A 96 -6.89 -17.89 -33.15
N PRO A 97 -6.86 -18.37 -31.90
CA PRO A 97 -8.07 -18.78 -31.16
C PRO A 97 -9.01 -17.59 -30.93
N PRO A 98 -10.32 -17.80 -30.68
CA PRO A 98 -11.23 -16.71 -30.31
C PRO A 98 -10.75 -15.99 -29.05
N ILE A 99 -11.18 -14.74 -28.88
CA ILE A 99 -10.89 -13.96 -27.68
C ILE A 99 -11.88 -14.42 -26.59
N PRO A 100 -11.42 -14.83 -25.39
CA PRO A 100 -12.33 -15.13 -24.29
C PRO A 100 -13.22 -13.93 -23.93
N PRO A 101 -14.47 -14.15 -23.48
CA PRO A 101 -15.30 -13.07 -22.96
C PRO A 101 -14.65 -12.44 -21.73
N ALA A 102 -14.95 -11.17 -21.47
CA ALA A 102 -14.48 -10.50 -20.26
C ALA A 102 -15.08 -11.18 -19.02
N LYS A 103 -14.29 -11.25 -17.93
CA LYS A 103 -14.77 -11.71 -16.63
C LYS A 103 -15.89 -10.79 -16.16
N PRO A 104 -16.99 -11.33 -15.62
CA PRO A 104 -18.03 -10.51 -15.02
C PRO A 104 -17.48 -9.82 -13.76
N SER A 105 -17.91 -8.58 -13.55
CA SER A 105 -17.72 -7.85 -12.30
C SER A 105 -19.05 -7.38 -11.73
N MET A 106 -19.10 -7.18 -10.41
CA MET A 106 -20.30 -6.73 -9.71
C MET A 106 -19.97 -5.62 -8.72
N ALA A 107 -20.98 -4.83 -8.38
CA ALA A 107 -20.95 -4.01 -7.18
C ALA A 107 -21.45 -4.85 -6.00
N VAL A 108 -20.99 -4.54 -4.80
CA VAL A 108 -21.50 -5.13 -3.56
C VAL A 108 -22.14 -4.02 -2.72
N SER A 109 -23.15 -4.37 -1.94
CA SER A 109 -23.78 -3.44 -1.01
C SER A 109 -22.77 -2.86 -0.02
N ASP A 110 -23.08 -1.69 0.54
CA ASP A 110 -22.23 -1.02 1.52
C ASP A 110 -21.85 -1.99 2.65
N ILE A 111 -20.55 -2.13 2.86
CA ILE A 111 -19.94 -2.98 3.88
C ILE A 111 -19.77 -2.11 5.13
N HIS A 112 -20.55 -2.41 6.16
CA HIS A 112 -20.48 -1.71 7.44
C HIS A 112 -19.53 -2.43 8.40
N PHE A 113 -18.57 -1.69 8.95
CA PHE A 113 -17.63 -2.23 9.95
C PHE A 113 -18.18 -2.02 11.35
N THR A 114 -18.62 -3.11 11.98
CA THR A 114 -19.20 -3.11 13.33
C THR A 114 -18.17 -3.35 14.42
N THR A 115 -17.00 -3.88 14.06
CA THR A 115 -15.88 -4.12 14.98
C THR A 115 -14.73 -3.19 14.66
N VAL A 116 -14.14 -2.64 15.70
CA VAL A 116 -12.94 -1.79 15.63
C VAL A 116 -12.06 -2.08 16.82
N MET A 117 -10.76 -2.15 16.56
CA MET A 117 -9.72 -2.39 17.55
C MET A 117 -8.56 -1.43 17.31
N PRO A 118 -8.18 -0.61 18.31
CA PRO A 118 -6.95 0.17 18.27
C PRO A 118 -5.74 -0.69 17.96
N LEU A 119 -4.87 -0.25 17.05
CA LEU A 119 -3.70 -1.03 16.68
C LEU A 119 -2.72 -1.22 17.86
N LYS A 120 -2.70 -0.26 18.79
CA LYS A 120 -1.88 -0.33 20.01
C LYS A 120 -2.23 -1.52 20.91
N ASP A 121 -3.41 -2.10 20.78
CA ASP A 121 -3.85 -3.21 21.61
C ASP A 121 -3.23 -4.54 21.15
N LEU A 122 -2.62 -4.57 19.95
CA LEU A 122 -1.80 -5.70 19.49
C LEU A 122 -0.39 -5.72 20.09
N LEU A 123 0.02 -4.64 20.77
CA LEU A 123 1.39 -4.49 21.24
C LEU A 123 1.64 -5.45 22.40
N SER A 124 2.34 -6.54 22.12
CA SER A 124 2.79 -7.52 23.10
C SER A 124 4.26 -7.88 22.86
N HIS A 125 4.95 -8.30 23.92
CA HIS A 125 6.32 -8.84 23.86
C HIS A 125 7.33 -7.94 23.11
N PRO A 126 7.66 -6.74 23.63
CA PRO A 126 8.61 -5.86 22.96
C PRO A 126 10.01 -6.46 22.92
N VAL A 127 10.70 -6.23 21.82
CA VAL A 127 12.17 -6.29 21.78
C VAL A 127 12.70 -4.98 22.34
N LYS A 128 13.51 -5.06 23.40
CA LYS A 128 14.10 -3.90 24.05
C LYS A 128 15.52 -3.67 23.57
N SER A 129 15.88 -2.43 23.30
CA SER A 129 17.24 -2.05 22.88
C SER A 129 17.54 -0.62 23.27
N GLU A 130 18.83 -0.30 23.45
CA GLU A 130 19.26 1.07 23.68
C GLU A 130 18.95 1.96 22.48
N ASN A 131 19.15 1.44 21.28
CA ASN A 131 18.96 2.14 20.00
C ASN A 131 17.88 1.45 19.18
N PRO A 132 17.17 2.18 18.30
CA PRO A 132 16.15 1.57 17.45
C PRO A 132 16.79 0.52 16.53
N LEU A 133 16.11 -0.62 16.40
CA LEU A 133 16.51 -1.70 15.52
C LEU A 133 15.76 -1.60 14.19
N THR A 134 16.42 -2.02 13.11
CA THR A 134 15.76 -2.16 11.81
C THR A 134 14.77 -3.32 11.81
N PHE A 135 13.87 -3.36 10.83
CA PHE A 135 13.00 -4.51 10.58
C PHE A 135 13.82 -5.81 10.48
N GLU A 136 14.95 -5.77 9.78
CA GLU A 136 15.80 -6.95 9.60
C GLU A 136 16.50 -7.38 10.89
N ASP A 137 16.94 -6.45 11.75
CA ASP A 137 17.51 -6.79 13.07
C ASP A 137 16.44 -7.40 14.00
N LEU A 138 15.18 -6.98 13.83
CA LEU A 138 14.01 -7.56 14.49
C LEU A 138 13.55 -8.88 13.85
N LYS A 139 14.25 -9.38 12.82
CA LYS A 139 13.90 -10.59 12.06
C LYS A 139 12.51 -10.52 11.41
N GLN A 140 12.08 -9.31 11.04
CA GLN A 140 10.80 -9.05 10.40
C GLN A 140 10.99 -8.60 8.95
N ALA A 141 10.34 -9.29 8.00
CA ALA A 141 10.45 -8.96 6.59
C ALA A 141 9.56 -7.77 6.17
N TYR A 142 8.29 -7.76 6.57
CA TYR A 142 7.26 -6.85 6.04
C TYR A 142 6.35 -6.29 7.14
N GLY A 143 5.32 -5.52 6.76
CA GLY A 143 4.35 -4.95 7.67
C GLY A 143 4.86 -3.68 8.36
N TYR A 144 4.70 -3.62 9.67
CA TYR A 144 4.92 -2.42 10.47
C TYR A 144 5.75 -2.74 11.71
N VAL A 145 6.48 -1.75 12.23
CA VAL A 145 7.11 -1.82 13.55
C VAL A 145 6.68 -0.62 14.35
N TRP A 146 6.23 -0.87 15.57
CA TRP A 146 5.89 0.16 16.53
C TRP A 146 7.10 0.41 17.43
N TYR A 147 7.67 1.62 17.39
CA TYR A 147 8.78 2.04 18.23
C TYR A 147 8.26 2.90 19.38
N ARG A 148 8.55 2.53 20.62
CA ARG A 148 8.11 3.24 21.83
C ARG A 148 9.28 3.63 22.72
N THR A 149 9.28 4.86 23.20
CA THR A 149 10.16 5.31 24.29
C THR A 149 9.39 6.23 25.25
N LYS A 150 10.01 6.56 26.39
CA LYS A 150 9.46 7.48 27.40
C LYS A 150 10.39 8.67 27.58
N LEU A 151 9.80 9.86 27.67
CA LEU A 151 10.49 11.14 27.74
C LEU A 151 9.94 11.98 28.89
N GLU A 152 10.74 12.93 29.37
CA GLU A 152 10.20 14.08 30.11
C GLU A 152 9.57 15.06 29.13
N GLY A 153 8.39 15.55 29.45
CA GLY A 153 7.65 16.49 28.62
C GLY A 153 7.81 17.95 29.03
N GLY A 154 6.80 18.76 28.71
CA GLY A 154 6.72 20.18 29.11
C GLY A 154 7.55 21.13 28.24
N HIS A 155 8.01 20.68 27.08
CA HIS A 155 8.80 21.50 26.15
C HIS A 155 8.49 21.15 24.69
N SER A 156 8.91 22.04 23.79
CA SER A 156 8.79 21.86 22.35
C SER A 156 10.17 21.82 21.71
N GLY A 157 10.31 21.08 20.62
CA GLY A 157 11.56 21.00 19.87
C GLY A 157 11.33 20.37 18.50
N ILE A 158 12.43 20.11 17.79
CA ILE A 158 12.39 19.36 16.54
C ILE A 158 12.61 17.89 16.84
N LEU A 159 11.64 17.05 16.46
CA LEU A 159 11.83 15.61 16.34
C LEU A 159 12.43 15.33 14.96
N LYS A 160 13.57 14.65 14.92
CA LYS A 160 14.22 14.20 13.69
C LYS A 160 14.47 12.69 13.77
N ILE A 161 14.08 11.97 12.71
CA ILE A 161 14.32 10.54 12.55
C ILE A 161 15.34 10.37 11.42
N ASP A 162 16.60 10.12 11.78
CA ASP A 162 17.66 9.93 10.78
C ASP A 162 17.45 8.59 10.06
N GLU A 163 17.24 8.69 8.74
CA GLU A 163 16.89 7.59 7.86
C GLU A 163 15.62 6.81 8.27
N LEU A 164 14.50 7.52 8.42
CA LEU A 164 13.17 6.90 8.45
C LEU A 164 12.87 6.15 7.13
N ARG A 165 12.46 4.89 7.25
CA ARG A 165 12.18 3.98 6.13
C ARG A 165 10.90 3.18 6.39
N ASP A 166 9.72 3.63 5.94
CA ASP A 166 9.53 4.75 5.01
C ASP A 166 8.44 5.75 5.40
N TYR A 167 7.40 5.32 6.11
CA TYR A 167 6.33 6.20 6.53
C TYR A 167 6.13 6.07 8.04
N GLY A 168 6.27 7.18 8.76
CA GLY A 168 6.22 7.21 10.22
C GLY A 168 5.01 7.99 10.71
N ILE A 169 4.18 7.39 11.55
CA ILE A 169 3.11 8.08 12.27
C ILE A 169 3.60 8.35 13.69
N VAL A 170 3.69 9.62 14.05
CA VAL A 170 4.17 10.08 15.36
C VAL A 170 2.97 10.24 16.29
N ILE A 171 3.04 9.58 17.45
CA ILE A 171 1.97 9.47 18.42
C ILE A 171 2.52 9.86 19.80
N VAL A 172 1.84 10.78 20.48
CA VAL A 172 2.20 11.24 21.83
C VAL A 172 1.06 10.92 22.78
N ASN A 173 1.35 10.12 23.81
CA ASN A 173 0.36 9.65 24.78
C ASN A 173 -0.91 9.08 24.13
N GLY A 174 -0.74 8.29 23.06
CA GLY A 174 -1.84 7.67 22.31
C GLY A 174 -2.53 8.58 21.28
N LYS A 175 -2.17 9.86 21.17
CA LYS A 175 -2.74 10.77 20.16
C LYS A 175 -1.78 10.97 18.99
N ARG A 176 -2.23 10.74 17.75
CA ARG A 176 -1.47 11.10 16.54
C ARG A 176 -1.22 12.60 16.50
N VAL A 177 0.04 12.99 16.32
CA VAL A 177 0.48 14.40 16.25
C VAL A 177 1.10 14.79 14.92
N GLY A 178 1.43 13.81 14.08
CA GLY A 178 1.88 14.07 12.72
C GLY A 178 2.38 12.83 12.00
N VAL A 179 2.79 13.01 10.75
CA VAL A 179 3.38 11.97 9.91
C VAL A 179 4.66 12.46 9.25
N LEU A 180 5.54 11.53 8.92
CA LEU A 180 6.76 11.75 8.15
C LEU A 180 6.79 10.79 6.96
N ASP A 181 6.83 11.34 5.75
CA ASP A 181 6.83 10.57 4.50
C ASP A 181 8.19 10.67 3.76
N ARG A 182 8.88 9.52 3.63
CA ARG A 182 10.13 9.41 2.88
C ARG A 182 10.00 9.80 1.41
N ARG A 183 8.83 9.63 0.78
CA ARG A 183 8.56 10.07 -0.60
C ARG A 183 8.68 11.59 -0.74
N LEU A 184 8.34 12.33 0.32
CA LEU A 184 8.42 13.79 0.37
C LEU A 184 9.76 14.29 0.94
N GLY A 185 10.69 13.37 1.26
CA GLY A 185 11.96 13.71 1.90
C GLY A 185 11.80 14.20 3.34
N GLN A 186 10.66 13.94 3.98
CA GLN A 186 10.38 14.36 5.34
C GLN A 186 11.08 13.43 6.34
N ASP A 187 11.93 14.00 7.18
CA ASP A 187 12.64 13.29 8.24
C ASP A 187 12.49 13.97 9.61
N SER A 188 11.77 15.09 9.67
CA SER A 188 11.67 15.90 10.88
C SER A 188 10.37 16.68 10.94
N MET A 189 9.95 16.97 12.16
CA MET A 189 8.76 17.76 12.47
C MET A 189 8.92 18.52 13.78
N LYS A 190 8.21 19.65 13.91
CA LYS A 190 8.04 20.30 15.22
C LYS A 190 7.16 19.42 16.11
N LEU A 191 7.60 19.19 17.34
CA LEU A 191 6.90 18.37 18.31
C LEU A 191 6.80 19.12 19.64
N THR A 192 5.59 19.18 20.19
CA THR A 192 5.32 19.76 21.52
C THR A 192 4.90 18.63 22.46
N LEU A 193 5.67 18.43 23.52
CA LEU A 193 5.37 17.41 24.53
C LEU A 193 4.54 18.03 25.68
N PRO A 194 3.42 17.41 26.09
CA PRO A 194 2.68 17.85 27.27
C PRO A 194 3.54 17.71 28.53
N ALA A 195 3.22 18.44 29.61
CA ALA A 195 3.97 18.36 30.86
C ALA A 195 3.92 16.95 31.49
N GLY A 196 4.97 16.59 32.23
CA GLY A 196 5.08 15.31 32.93
C GLY A 196 5.71 14.20 32.09
N LYS A 197 5.48 12.94 32.49
CA LYS A 197 5.99 11.76 31.77
C LYS A 197 5.21 11.58 30.46
N VAL A 198 5.94 11.44 29.35
CA VAL A 198 5.36 11.29 28.02
C VAL A 198 5.78 9.97 27.41
N THR A 199 4.83 9.27 26.80
CA THR A 199 5.10 8.14 25.90
C THR A 199 5.15 8.67 24.48
N LEU A 200 6.29 8.50 23.82
CA LEU A 200 6.47 8.76 22.41
C LEU A 200 6.43 7.43 21.65
N ASP A 201 5.50 7.36 20.71
CA ASP A 201 5.27 6.22 19.84
C ASP A 201 5.50 6.63 18.38
N ILE A 202 6.16 5.77 17.61
CA ILE A 202 6.36 5.94 16.17
C ILE A 202 5.98 4.63 15.49
N LEU A 203 4.84 4.61 14.81
CA LEU A 203 4.46 3.49 13.95
C LEU A 203 5.12 3.67 12.59
N VAL A 204 6.06 2.78 12.26
CA VAL A 204 6.78 2.82 10.98
C VAL A 204 6.27 1.73 10.05
N GLU A 205 5.86 2.13 8.85
CA GLU A 205 5.50 1.25 7.76
C GLU A 205 6.69 1.00 6.82
N ASN A 206 6.91 -0.27 6.49
CA ASN A 206 7.73 -0.66 5.34
C ASN A 206 6.87 -0.58 4.06
N LEU A 207 7.12 0.45 3.22
CA LEU A 207 6.38 0.73 2.00
C LEU A 207 6.91 -0.02 0.76
N GLY A 208 7.68 -1.09 0.93
CA GLY A 208 8.24 -1.88 -0.17
C GLY A 208 9.74 -1.71 -0.32
N ARG A 209 10.49 -2.78 -0.53
CA ARG A 209 11.95 -2.63 -0.70
C ARG A 209 12.26 -2.14 -2.11
N ILE A 210 13.25 -1.25 -2.23
CA ILE A 210 13.80 -0.80 -3.50
C ILE A 210 14.21 -2.04 -4.30
N ASN A 211 13.73 -2.14 -5.54
CA ASN A 211 13.91 -3.30 -6.40
C ASN A 211 14.84 -3.03 -7.60
N PHE A 212 15.34 -1.79 -7.73
CA PHE A 212 16.20 -1.37 -8.83
C PHE A 212 17.20 -0.28 -8.40
N GLY A 213 18.34 -0.22 -9.09
CA GLY A 213 19.29 0.87 -8.98
C GLY A 213 20.26 0.80 -7.78
N PRO A 214 21.06 1.86 -7.56
CA PRO A 214 22.23 1.83 -6.67
C PRO A 214 21.87 1.73 -5.18
N TYR A 215 20.61 1.94 -4.81
CA TYR A 215 20.13 1.88 -3.44
C TYR A 215 19.52 0.52 -3.05
N LEU A 216 19.49 -0.45 -3.96
CA LEU A 216 18.95 -1.81 -3.74
C LEU A 216 19.46 -2.43 -2.43
N LEU A 217 20.79 -2.46 -2.25
CA LEU A 217 21.44 -3.04 -1.06
C LEU A 217 21.47 -2.10 0.14
N LYS A 218 21.07 -0.84 -0.04
CA LYS A 218 21.08 0.20 1.00
C LYS A 218 19.66 0.51 1.46
N ASN A 219 18.84 -0.52 1.67
CA ASN A 219 17.41 -0.36 1.90
C ASN A 219 16.84 -1.27 3.01
N ARG A 220 17.57 -1.41 4.12
CA ARG A 220 17.00 -1.83 5.40
C ARG A 220 15.82 -0.93 5.78
N LYS A 221 14.87 -1.44 6.55
CA LYS A 221 13.58 -0.78 6.85
C LYS A 221 13.43 -0.46 8.34
N GLY A 222 12.48 0.42 8.68
CA GLY A 222 12.30 0.95 10.02
C GLY A 222 13.08 2.24 10.23
N ILE A 223 13.70 2.37 11.40
CA ILE A 223 14.60 3.47 11.71
C ILE A 223 16.03 2.91 11.68
N THR A 224 16.82 3.31 10.69
CA THR A 224 18.13 2.66 10.44
C THR A 224 19.29 3.27 11.20
N LYS A 225 19.06 4.39 11.89
CA LYS A 225 20.05 5.04 12.73
C LYS A 225 19.48 5.44 14.08
N LYS A 226 18.99 6.68 14.20
CA LYS A 226 18.63 7.27 15.49
C LYS A 226 17.48 8.25 15.39
N ILE A 227 16.87 8.51 16.54
CA ILE A 227 15.87 9.55 16.71
C ILE A 227 16.46 10.62 17.64
N VAL A 228 16.31 11.88 17.26
CA VAL A 228 16.79 13.04 18.02
C VAL A 228 15.59 13.94 18.30
N PHE A 229 15.44 14.38 19.54
CA PHE A 229 14.47 15.40 19.92
C PHE A 229 15.18 16.56 20.60
N ASP A 230 15.00 17.77 20.06
CA ASP A 230 15.61 19.00 20.57
C ASP A 230 17.14 18.89 20.78
N GLY A 231 17.82 18.31 19.79
CA GLY A 231 19.27 18.10 19.81
C GLY A 231 19.75 16.94 20.70
N LYS A 232 18.86 16.25 21.42
CA LYS A 232 19.21 15.10 22.26
C LYS A 232 18.78 13.80 21.60
N GLU A 233 19.71 12.85 21.53
CA GLU A 233 19.40 11.51 21.05
C GLU A 233 18.49 10.77 22.02
N LEU A 234 17.52 10.03 21.48
CA LEU A 234 16.55 9.27 22.24
C LEU A 234 16.93 7.80 22.30
N HIS A 235 16.85 7.22 23.50
CA HIS A 235 17.27 5.85 23.79
C HIS A 235 16.17 5.03 24.46
N HIS A 236 16.50 3.78 24.83
CA HIS A 236 15.65 2.84 25.56
C HIS A 236 14.32 2.54 24.83
N TRP A 237 14.44 1.91 23.68
CA TRP A 237 13.33 1.60 22.79
C TRP A 237 12.70 0.24 23.10
N ASP A 238 11.39 0.24 23.29
CA ASP A 238 10.53 -0.95 23.18
C ASP A 238 10.03 -1.03 21.73
N MET A 239 10.29 -2.13 21.02
CA MET A 239 9.89 -2.31 19.63
C MET A 239 8.98 -3.51 19.46
N TYR A 240 7.85 -3.30 18.78
CA TYR A 240 6.82 -4.31 18.59
C TYR A 240 6.66 -4.59 17.10
N GLY A 241 6.91 -5.82 16.70
CA GLY A 241 6.74 -6.26 15.33
C GLY A 241 5.27 -6.51 15.00
N LEU A 242 4.78 -5.93 13.90
CA LEU A 242 3.43 -6.12 13.37
C LEU A 242 3.53 -6.62 11.92
N PRO A 243 3.93 -7.89 11.71
CA PRO A 243 4.15 -8.44 10.37
C PRO A 243 2.86 -8.75 9.62
N PHE A 244 1.75 -8.98 10.33
CA PHE A 244 0.46 -9.40 9.78
C PHE A 244 0.55 -10.64 8.88
N ASN A 245 1.36 -11.63 9.26
CA ASN A 245 1.44 -12.91 8.55
C ASN A 245 0.14 -13.75 8.68
N HIS A 246 -0.60 -13.54 9.78
CA HIS A 246 -1.81 -14.28 10.14
C HIS A 246 -2.86 -13.29 10.68
N ILE A 247 -3.69 -12.70 9.81
CA ILE A 247 -4.75 -11.78 10.24
C ILE A 247 -5.85 -12.52 11.02
N GLU A 248 -6.07 -13.79 10.67
CA GLU A 248 -7.02 -14.72 11.28
C GLU A 248 -6.69 -15.04 12.75
N ALA A 249 -5.44 -14.87 13.15
CA ALA A 249 -5.00 -15.08 14.53
C ALA A 249 -5.27 -13.88 15.44
N ILE A 250 -5.72 -12.75 14.89
CA ILE A 250 -6.04 -11.57 15.68
C ILE A 250 -7.38 -11.76 16.36
N HIS A 251 -7.36 -11.77 17.69
CA HIS A 251 -8.56 -11.75 18.51
C HIS A 251 -9.04 -10.31 18.65
N PHE A 252 -10.14 -10.00 17.97
CA PHE A 252 -10.77 -8.69 18.06
C PHE A 252 -11.57 -8.57 19.35
N HIS A 253 -11.33 -7.50 20.08
CA HIS A 253 -12.24 -6.95 21.08
C HIS A 253 -12.77 -5.61 20.56
N ASN A 254 -14.03 -5.32 20.87
CA ASN A 254 -14.68 -4.08 20.42
C ASN A 254 -14.34 -2.95 21.37
N ASP A 255 -13.37 -2.11 21.00
CA ASP A 255 -12.98 -0.93 21.76
C ASP A 255 -13.23 0.35 20.99
N LYS A 256 -13.64 1.40 21.71
CA LYS A 256 -13.71 2.74 21.10
C LYS A 256 -12.29 3.25 20.91
N PRO A 257 -11.86 3.60 19.68
CA PRO A 257 -10.55 4.18 19.47
C PRO A 257 -10.42 5.52 20.20
N ALA A 258 -9.25 5.73 20.81
CA ALA A 258 -8.89 6.98 21.44
C ALA A 258 -8.44 7.98 20.37
N GLY A 259 -9.35 8.85 19.92
CA GLY A 259 -9.03 9.92 18.97
C GLY A 259 -8.65 9.41 17.58
N ASP A 260 -7.54 9.89 17.04
CA ASP A 260 -7.09 9.68 15.65
C ASP A 260 -5.99 8.59 15.51
N GLU A 261 -6.00 7.59 16.39
CA GLU A 261 -5.02 6.51 16.35
C GLU A 261 -5.30 5.48 15.24
N PRO A 262 -4.26 4.79 14.70
CA PRO A 262 -4.45 3.69 13.75
C PRO A 262 -5.32 2.56 14.33
N VAL A 263 -6.20 2.00 13.50
CA VAL A 263 -7.15 0.95 13.89
C VAL A 263 -7.19 -0.20 12.89
N ILE A 264 -7.62 -1.37 13.36
CA ILE A 264 -8.10 -2.44 12.49
C ILE A 264 -9.62 -2.50 12.63
N ARG A 265 -10.31 -2.49 11.50
CA ARG A 265 -11.77 -2.61 11.42
C ARG A 265 -12.12 -3.97 10.86
N LYS A 266 -13.17 -4.58 11.41
CA LYS A 266 -13.71 -5.86 10.93
C LYS A 266 -15.20 -5.76 10.63
N GLY A 267 -15.60 -6.37 9.53
CA GLY A 267 -16.96 -6.34 9.01
C GLY A 267 -17.29 -7.61 8.23
N TYR A 268 -18.53 -7.66 7.76
CA TYR A 268 -19.06 -8.80 7.01
C TYR A 268 -19.96 -8.29 5.88
N PHE A 269 -20.03 -9.06 4.80
CA PHE A 269 -20.98 -8.84 3.72
C PHE A 269 -21.40 -10.16 3.10
N ASP A 270 -22.66 -10.24 2.68
CA ASP A 270 -23.27 -11.46 2.13
C ASP A 270 -23.39 -11.35 0.60
N LEU A 271 -23.12 -12.45 -0.10
CA LEU A 271 -23.17 -12.54 -1.56
C LEU A 271 -24.02 -13.71 -2.06
N ASP A 272 -24.96 -13.43 -2.96
CA ASP A 272 -25.78 -14.47 -3.62
C ASP A 272 -25.10 -15.07 -4.86
N SER A 273 -24.27 -14.27 -5.53
CA SER A 273 -23.49 -14.64 -6.72
C SER A 273 -22.04 -14.19 -6.59
N LEU A 274 -21.15 -14.83 -7.35
CA LEU A 274 -19.73 -14.51 -7.35
C LEU A 274 -19.34 -13.92 -8.70
N ALA A 275 -18.71 -12.74 -8.64
CA ALA A 275 -18.06 -12.06 -9.74
C ALA A 275 -16.91 -11.24 -9.15
N ASP A 276 -16.00 -10.77 -10.00
CA ASP A 276 -14.94 -9.88 -9.55
C ASP A 276 -15.56 -8.57 -9.01
N THR A 277 -14.89 -7.92 -8.05
CA THR A 277 -15.33 -6.62 -7.53
C THR A 277 -14.12 -5.75 -7.21
N TYR A 278 -14.36 -4.46 -6.98
CA TYR A 278 -13.33 -3.49 -6.69
C TYR A 278 -13.71 -2.72 -5.42
N LEU A 279 -12.91 -2.81 -4.37
CA LEU A 279 -13.15 -2.10 -3.11
C LEU A 279 -12.75 -0.64 -3.28
N ASP A 280 -13.70 0.29 -3.18
CA ASP A 280 -13.48 1.74 -3.33
C ASP A 280 -12.90 2.35 -2.05
N MET A 281 -11.60 2.62 -2.08
CA MET A 281 -10.83 3.17 -0.98
C MET A 281 -10.72 4.70 -1.03
N SER A 282 -11.42 5.38 -1.95
CA SER A 282 -11.30 6.83 -2.16
C SER A 282 -11.66 7.68 -0.94
N GLN A 283 -12.56 7.18 -0.10
CA GLN A 283 -12.96 7.84 1.16
C GLN A 283 -12.09 7.44 2.36
N TRP A 284 -11.32 6.36 2.22
CA TRP A 284 -10.41 5.86 3.25
C TRP A 284 -9.09 6.65 3.25
N GLY A 285 -8.25 6.44 4.25
CA GLY A 285 -6.98 7.13 4.42
C GLY A 285 -5.84 6.33 3.80
N LYS A 286 -5.22 5.46 4.60
CA LYS A 286 -4.08 4.65 4.15
C LYS A 286 -4.05 3.35 4.94
N GLY A 287 -3.72 2.24 4.28
CA GLY A 287 -3.46 0.99 4.96
C GLY A 287 -3.56 -0.24 4.06
N VAL A 288 -4.17 -1.31 4.56
CA VAL A 288 -4.21 -2.64 3.94
C VAL A 288 -5.57 -3.29 4.15
N VAL A 289 -6.01 -4.09 3.18
CA VAL A 289 -7.29 -4.80 3.23
C VAL A 289 -7.09 -6.32 3.15
N TRP A 290 -7.83 -7.06 3.96
CA TRP A 290 -7.95 -8.50 3.88
C TRP A 290 -9.40 -8.89 3.63
N VAL A 291 -9.63 -9.90 2.79
CA VAL A 291 -10.95 -10.52 2.61
C VAL A 291 -10.79 -12.02 2.73
N ASN A 292 -11.58 -12.64 3.62
CA ASN A 292 -11.50 -14.06 3.95
C ASN A 292 -10.05 -14.52 4.25
N GLY A 293 -9.27 -13.68 4.95
CA GLY A 293 -7.86 -13.93 5.26
C GLY A 293 -6.86 -13.60 4.14
N HIS A 294 -7.30 -13.35 2.91
CA HIS A 294 -6.42 -12.98 1.81
C HIS A 294 -6.04 -11.51 1.87
N ASN A 295 -4.75 -11.22 2.00
CA ASN A 295 -4.23 -9.85 1.94
C ASN A 295 -4.28 -9.32 0.50
N LEU A 296 -5.21 -8.40 0.25
CA LEU A 296 -5.44 -7.85 -1.09
C LEU A 296 -4.35 -6.89 -1.53
N GLY A 297 -3.61 -6.32 -0.58
CA GLY A 297 -2.59 -5.29 -0.80
C GLY A 297 -2.94 -3.96 -0.13
N ARG A 298 -2.18 -2.95 -0.49
CA ARG A 298 -2.22 -1.61 0.11
C ARG A 298 -3.20 -0.69 -0.60
N TYR A 299 -3.74 0.28 0.12
CA TYR A 299 -4.39 1.46 -0.44
C TYR A 299 -3.81 2.73 0.16
N TRP A 300 -3.93 3.82 -0.58
CA TRP A 300 -3.57 5.15 -0.12
C TRP A 300 -4.37 6.20 -0.89
N TYR A 301 -5.09 7.05 -0.14
CA TYR A 301 -6.00 8.07 -0.68
C TYR A 301 -5.37 8.99 -1.73
N ILE A 302 -4.05 9.20 -1.71
CA ILE A 302 -3.34 10.08 -2.66
C ILE A 302 -3.38 9.55 -4.11
N GLY A 303 -3.69 8.26 -4.31
CA GLY A 303 -3.81 7.67 -5.65
C GLY A 303 -2.48 7.39 -6.33
N PRO A 304 -2.48 7.04 -7.63
CA PRO A 304 -3.62 7.20 -8.55
C PRO A 304 -4.65 6.05 -8.43
N GLN A 305 -4.25 4.92 -7.85
CA GLN A 305 -5.14 3.81 -7.53
C GLN A 305 -6.08 4.18 -6.37
N GLN A 306 -7.39 4.13 -6.61
CA GLN A 306 -8.42 4.34 -5.58
C GLN A 306 -9.22 3.07 -5.28
N THR A 307 -9.07 2.03 -6.09
CA THR A 307 -9.74 0.74 -5.86
C THR A 307 -8.76 -0.40 -5.67
N ILE A 308 -9.10 -1.36 -4.81
CA ILE A 308 -8.39 -2.66 -4.71
C ILE A 308 -9.20 -3.74 -5.42
N TYR A 309 -8.57 -4.44 -6.37
CA TYR A 309 -9.18 -5.57 -7.08
C TYR A 309 -9.36 -6.78 -6.16
N LEU A 310 -10.60 -7.28 -6.06
CA LEU A 310 -10.98 -8.47 -5.30
C LEU A 310 -11.52 -9.54 -6.27
N PRO A 311 -10.74 -10.61 -6.52
CA PRO A 311 -11.13 -11.66 -7.47
C PRO A 311 -12.28 -12.51 -6.91
N ALA A 312 -13.18 -12.96 -7.79
CA ALA A 312 -14.28 -13.86 -7.44
C ALA A 312 -13.81 -15.12 -6.73
N GLU A 313 -12.61 -15.59 -7.05
CA GLU A 313 -11.98 -16.79 -6.49
C GLU A 313 -11.63 -16.65 -5.00
N TRP A 314 -11.58 -15.43 -4.45
CA TRP A 314 -11.36 -15.17 -3.02
C TRP A 314 -12.65 -14.84 -2.27
N LEU A 315 -13.78 -14.87 -2.97
CA LEU A 315 -15.11 -14.71 -2.42
C LEU A 315 -15.80 -16.07 -2.26
N ARG A 316 -16.84 -16.10 -1.43
CA ARG A 316 -17.74 -17.24 -1.26
C ARG A 316 -19.19 -16.80 -1.23
N LYS A 317 -20.11 -17.68 -1.64
CA LYS A 317 -21.54 -17.43 -1.48
C LYS A 317 -21.89 -17.38 0.01
N GLY A 318 -22.84 -16.52 0.37
CA GLY A 318 -23.14 -16.18 1.76
C GLY A 318 -22.09 -15.24 2.35
N ARG A 319 -21.77 -15.44 3.63
CA ARG A 319 -21.00 -14.48 4.43
C ARG A 319 -19.51 -14.46 4.10
N ASN A 320 -19.00 -13.29 3.70
CA ASN A 320 -17.59 -12.97 3.55
C ASN A 320 -17.14 -12.10 4.72
N GLU A 321 -15.91 -12.33 5.15
CA GLU A 321 -15.25 -11.56 6.20
C GLU A 321 -14.27 -10.57 5.59
N ILE A 322 -14.18 -9.37 6.16
CA ILE A 322 -13.28 -8.31 5.70
C ILE A 322 -12.68 -7.57 6.88
N GLU A 323 -11.36 -7.36 6.79
CA GLU A 323 -10.58 -6.55 7.71
C GLU A 323 -9.88 -5.42 6.97
N VAL A 324 -9.87 -4.23 7.58
CA VAL A 324 -9.16 -3.05 7.06
C VAL A 324 -8.29 -2.47 8.16
N LEU A 325 -6.98 -2.47 7.94
CA LEU A 325 -6.05 -1.64 8.71
C LEU A 325 -6.15 -0.21 8.16
N GLU A 326 -6.57 0.75 8.98
CA GLU A 326 -6.71 2.16 8.61
C GLU A 326 -5.85 3.04 9.52
N LEU A 327 -4.95 3.81 8.89
CA LEU A 327 -3.89 4.54 9.57
C LEU A 327 -4.16 6.04 9.75
N LEU A 328 -4.92 6.67 8.85
CA LEU A 328 -5.02 8.14 8.74
C LEU A 328 -6.45 8.68 8.94
N ARG A 329 -7.47 7.88 8.63
CA ARG A 329 -8.90 8.23 8.77
C ARG A 329 -9.63 7.19 9.60
N PRO A 330 -9.26 6.98 10.88
CA PRO A 330 -9.80 5.89 11.69
C PRO A 330 -11.32 5.99 11.91
N GLY A 331 -11.96 7.14 11.69
CA GLY A 331 -13.41 7.30 11.73
C GLY A 331 -14.19 6.67 10.56
N GLN A 332 -13.53 6.37 9.43
CA GLN A 332 -14.18 5.76 8.28
C GLN A 332 -14.57 4.31 8.58
N HIS A 333 -15.84 3.95 8.39
CA HIS A 333 -16.40 2.66 8.81
C HIS A 333 -17.41 2.07 7.81
N VAL A 334 -17.45 2.61 6.60
CA VAL A 334 -18.27 2.09 5.49
C VAL A 334 -17.37 1.96 4.26
N LEU A 335 -17.43 0.81 3.61
CA LEU A 335 -16.70 0.54 2.37
C LEU A 335 -17.68 0.13 1.27
N LYS A 336 -17.42 0.58 0.06
CA LYS A 336 -18.22 0.22 -1.12
C LYS A 336 -17.43 -0.74 -2.00
N GLY A 337 -18.10 -1.73 -2.57
CA GLY A 337 -17.56 -2.48 -3.70
C GLY A 337 -18.26 -2.06 -4.98
N ILE A 338 -17.47 -1.67 -5.97
CA ILE A 338 -17.94 -1.24 -7.30
C ILE A 338 -17.51 -2.25 -8.37
N ASN A 339 -18.10 -2.14 -9.55
CA ASN A 339 -17.90 -3.10 -10.65
C ASN A 339 -16.79 -2.70 -11.65
N HIS A 340 -16.01 -1.67 -11.36
CA HIS A 340 -14.93 -1.21 -12.23
C HIS A 340 -13.76 -0.67 -11.40
N PRO A 341 -12.52 -0.71 -11.92
CA PRO A 341 -11.39 -0.13 -11.23
C PRO A 341 -11.35 1.39 -11.40
N ILE A 342 -10.73 2.08 -10.44
CA ILE A 342 -10.34 3.48 -10.51
C ILE A 342 -8.82 3.52 -10.29
N LEU A 343 -8.06 3.69 -11.37
CA LEU A 343 -6.59 3.65 -11.37
C LEU A 343 -5.93 5.00 -11.66
N ASP A 344 -6.71 6.02 -12.00
CA ASP A 344 -6.25 7.29 -12.57
C ASP A 344 -6.73 8.53 -11.79
N SER A 345 -7.06 8.36 -10.51
CA SER A 345 -7.58 9.44 -9.67
C SER A 345 -6.57 9.83 -8.58
N LEU A 346 -6.00 11.03 -8.72
CA LEU A 346 -5.16 11.64 -7.70
C LEU A 346 -5.98 12.50 -6.74
N GLN A 347 -5.63 12.45 -5.46
CA GLN A 347 -6.18 13.36 -4.45
C GLN A 347 -5.08 14.25 -3.89
N GLU A 348 -5.47 15.43 -3.39
CA GLU A 348 -4.56 16.33 -2.67
C GLU A 348 -4.00 15.65 -1.42
N ASP A 349 -2.68 15.63 -1.28
CA ASP A 349 -2.01 15.07 -0.11
C ASP A 349 -2.09 16.03 1.09
N LYS A 350 -3.15 15.90 1.87
CA LYS A 350 -3.41 16.72 3.06
C LYS A 350 -2.34 16.56 4.12
N GLU A 351 -1.74 15.38 4.24
CA GLU A 351 -0.68 15.10 5.21
C GLU A 351 0.64 15.82 4.83
N ALA A 352 0.88 16.06 3.54
CA ALA A 352 2.02 16.87 3.08
C ALA A 352 1.93 18.34 3.52
N LEU A 353 0.71 18.86 3.72
CA LEU A 353 0.46 20.26 4.03
C LEU A 353 0.55 20.59 5.53
N PHE A 354 0.38 19.59 6.41
CA PHE A 354 0.34 19.80 7.87
C PHE A 354 1.69 20.10 8.53
N GLN A 355 2.80 20.00 7.80
CA GLN A 355 4.16 20.17 8.34
C GLN A 355 4.79 21.54 8.00
N ASN A 356 4.16 22.36 7.14
CA ASN A 356 4.65 23.67 6.72
C ASN A 356 3.96 24.87 7.41
N ARG A 357 3.28 24.66 8.54
CA ARG A 357 2.66 25.74 9.35
C ARG A 357 3.12 25.74 10.79
#